data_AF-A0AAE8ZNM4-F1
#
_entry.id   AF-A0AAE8ZNM4-F1
#
_cell.length_a   1.000
_cell.length_b   1.000
_cell.length_c   1.000
_cell.angle_alpha   90.00
_cell.angle_beta   90.00
_cell.angle_gamma   90.00
#
_symmetry.space_group_name_H-M   'P 1'
#
loop_
_entity.id
_entity.type
_entity.pdbx_description
1 polymer ?
#
loop_
_entity_poly.entity_id
_entity_poly.type
_entity_poly.pdbx_seq_one_letter_code
_entity_poly.pdbx_strand_id
1 'polypeptide(L)'
;MMFKSLAETILKLQSQNTMLKNQNCILNANLSNLTEKVDGLEENLKLLSSQPKESPKPPTKLIKTFALAVASTISAPESQITFMRAASLANSEDARKSNVIIKNIDLSEEAIEKAEFASKIAKDCGTSTPSVFRIPHPAKGPPIVRPAFKSKEEARTVLTKFNSIKASIQGCLNASPRPDLSKPELEKYRQSWKTVIQKNNEAGQTIYTVRNLEVVKVVYRENQEPWPWGKKHSIPENF
;
A
#
# COMPACT_ATOMS: atom_id res chain seq x y z
N MET A 1 -31.82 -31.39 -45.93
CA MET A 1 -30.89 -31.02 -44.83
C MET A 1 -31.40 -29.84 -43.99
N MET A 2 -32.00 -28.78 -44.57
CA MET A 2 -32.44 -27.60 -43.80
C MET A 2 -33.44 -27.86 -42.66
N PHE A 3 -34.43 -28.75 -42.85
CA PHE A 3 -35.42 -29.05 -41.81
C PHE A 3 -34.83 -29.72 -40.54
N LYS A 4 -33.73 -30.48 -40.67
CA LYS A 4 -33.06 -31.10 -39.51
C LYS A 4 -32.33 -30.06 -38.66
N SER A 5 -31.62 -29.12 -39.32
CA SER A 5 -30.92 -28.02 -38.64
C SER A 5 -31.89 -27.06 -37.93
N LEU A 6 -33.06 -26.80 -38.54
CA LEU A 6 -34.11 -26.00 -37.90
C LEU A 6 -34.68 -26.70 -36.66
N ALA A 7 -34.95 -28.02 -36.75
CA ALA A 7 -35.44 -28.80 -35.62
C ALA A 7 -34.43 -28.83 -34.45
N GLU A 8 -33.14 -29.01 -34.73
CA GLU A 8 -32.07 -28.95 -33.72
C GLU A 8 -31.99 -27.58 -33.03
N THR A 9 -32.15 -26.50 -33.80
CA THR A 9 -32.15 -25.13 -33.27
C THR A 9 -33.36 -24.90 -32.37
N ILE A 10 -34.55 -25.38 -32.76
CA ILE A 10 -35.78 -25.29 -31.96
C ILE A 10 -35.61 -26.05 -30.64
N LEU A 11 -35.05 -27.26 -30.66
CA LEU A 11 -34.80 -28.05 -29.45
C LEU A 11 -33.82 -27.35 -28.50
N LYS A 12 -32.77 -26.73 -29.05
CA LYS A 12 -31.79 -25.97 -28.26
C LYS A 12 -32.41 -24.74 -27.60
N LEU A 13 -33.25 -23.99 -28.33
CA LEU A 13 -33.99 -22.85 -27.80
C LEU A 13 -35.00 -23.28 -26.72
N GLN A 14 -35.68 -24.40 -26.89
CA GLN A 14 -36.60 -24.96 -25.88
C GLN A 14 -35.87 -25.36 -24.60
N SER A 15 -34.68 -25.97 -24.72
CA SER A 15 -33.83 -26.31 -23.58
C SER A 15 -33.38 -25.06 -22.82
N GLN A 16 -32.92 -24.04 -23.55
CA GLN A 16 -32.51 -22.75 -22.96
C GLN A 16 -33.68 -22.03 -22.26
N ASN A 17 -34.87 -22.01 -22.88
CA ASN A 17 -36.05 -21.40 -22.28
C ASN A 17 -36.49 -22.13 -21.00
N THR A 18 -36.39 -23.45 -20.97
CA THR A 18 -36.67 -24.24 -19.75
C THR A 18 -35.67 -23.90 -18.64
N MET A 19 -34.37 -23.78 -18.97
CA MET A 19 -33.34 -23.40 -18.00
C MET A 19 -33.57 -21.99 -17.44
N LEU A 20 -33.84 -21.01 -18.30
CA LEU A 20 -34.15 -19.63 -17.90
C LEU A 20 -35.39 -19.57 -17.00
N LYS A 21 -36.43 -20.35 -17.31
CA LYS A 21 -37.63 -20.43 -16.48
C LYS A 21 -37.34 -20.96 -15.08
N ASN A 22 -36.50 -21.99 -14.97
CA ASN A 22 -36.08 -22.54 -13.68
C ASN A 22 -35.24 -21.53 -12.88
N GLN A 23 -34.30 -20.83 -13.52
CA GLN A 23 -33.51 -19.79 -12.88
C GLN A 23 -34.38 -18.65 -12.34
N ASN A 24 -35.36 -18.18 -13.13
CA ASN A 24 -36.31 -17.16 -12.70
C ASN A 24 -37.16 -17.61 -11.52
N CYS A 25 -37.55 -18.89 -11.46
CA CYS A 25 -38.28 -19.45 -10.32
C CYS A 25 -37.45 -19.42 -9.04
N ILE A 26 -36.16 -19.80 -9.11
CA ILE A 26 -35.24 -19.75 -7.97
C ILE A 26 -35.00 -18.30 -7.52
N LEU A 27 -34.78 -17.38 -8.46
CA LEU A 27 -34.58 -15.96 -8.15
C LEU A 27 -35.80 -15.35 -7.46
N ASN A 28 -37.01 -15.66 -7.93
CA ASN A 28 -38.24 -15.18 -7.29
C ASN A 28 -38.41 -15.74 -5.88
N ALA A 29 -38.11 -17.02 -5.64
CA ALA A 29 -38.16 -17.60 -4.30
C ALA A 29 -37.15 -16.92 -3.34
N ASN A 30 -35.94 -16.64 -3.82
CA ASN A 30 -34.94 -15.92 -3.04
C ASN A 30 -35.36 -14.47 -2.74
N LEU A 31 -36.00 -13.80 -3.71
CA LEU A 31 -36.51 -12.45 -3.54
C LEU A 31 -37.60 -12.43 -2.46
N SER A 32 -38.56 -13.37 -2.50
CA SER A 32 -39.59 -13.51 -1.48
C SER A 32 -39.00 -13.74 -0.09
N ASN A 33 -38.00 -14.63 0.04
CA ASN A 33 -37.33 -14.87 1.32
C ASN A 33 -36.61 -13.62 1.85
N LEU A 34 -36.01 -12.83 0.95
CA LEU A 34 -35.34 -11.59 1.34
C LEU A 34 -36.35 -10.53 1.78
N THR A 35 -37.47 -10.40 1.07
CA THR A 35 -38.58 -9.51 1.45
C THR A 35 -39.11 -9.85 2.84
N GLU A 36 -39.39 -11.13 3.14
CA GLU A 36 -39.84 -11.55 4.47
C GLU A 36 -38.85 -11.18 5.59
N LYS A 37 -37.55 -11.31 5.32
CA LYS A 37 -36.51 -10.93 6.28
C LYS A 37 -36.44 -9.42 6.49
N VAL A 38 -36.63 -8.63 5.43
CA VAL A 38 -36.66 -7.17 5.51
C VAL A 38 -37.88 -6.72 6.31
N ASP A 39 -39.06 -7.28 6.03
CA ASP A 39 -40.29 -6.99 6.77
C ASP A 39 -40.12 -7.33 8.27
N GLY A 40 -39.52 -8.48 8.58
CA GLY A 40 -39.23 -8.86 9.97
C GLY A 40 -38.23 -7.92 10.66
N LEU A 41 -37.25 -7.37 9.94
CA LEU A 41 -36.33 -6.37 10.48
C LEU A 41 -37.03 -5.02 10.72
N GLU A 42 -37.92 -4.61 9.81
CA GLU A 42 -38.72 -3.40 9.95
C GLU A 42 -39.67 -3.48 11.15
N GLU A 43 -40.33 -4.62 11.36
CA GLU A 43 -41.18 -4.84 12.53
C GLU A 43 -40.37 -4.81 13.83
N ASN A 44 -39.19 -5.45 13.87
CA ASN A 44 -38.30 -5.40 15.03
C ASN A 44 -37.83 -3.96 15.34
N LEU A 45 -37.48 -3.17 14.32
CA LEU A 45 -37.13 -1.76 14.50
C LEU A 45 -38.31 -0.94 15.01
N LYS A 46 -39.52 -1.20 14.50
CA LYS A 46 -40.73 -0.53 14.95
C LYS A 46 -41.03 -0.85 16.42
N LEU A 47 -40.93 -2.12 16.82
CA LEU A 47 -41.07 -2.55 18.23
C LEU A 47 -40.03 -1.89 19.15
N LEU A 48 -38.77 -1.81 18.71
CA LEU A 48 -37.70 -1.12 19.46
C LEU A 48 -37.96 0.40 19.59
N SER A 49 -38.53 1.03 18.56
CA SER A 49 -38.88 2.47 18.61
C SER A 49 -40.17 2.76 19.40
N SER A 50 -41.04 1.75 19.56
CA SER A 50 -42.33 1.85 20.25
C SER A 50 -42.22 1.64 21.76
N GLN A 51 -41.05 1.24 22.28
CA GLN A 51 -40.84 1.17 23.71
C GLN A 51 -40.98 2.58 24.32
N PRO A 52 -41.85 2.77 25.33
CA PRO A 52 -41.99 4.05 26.00
C PRO A 52 -40.62 4.53 26.50
N LYS A 53 -40.32 5.82 26.29
CA LYS A 53 -39.31 6.54 27.09
C LYS A 53 -39.81 6.70 28.52
N GLU A 54 -40.18 5.61 29.19
CA GLU A 54 -40.30 5.63 30.63
C GLU A 54 -38.87 5.67 31.16
N SER A 55 -38.50 6.81 31.74
CA SER A 55 -37.31 6.92 32.58
C SER A 55 -37.47 5.98 33.78
N PRO A 56 -36.73 4.86 33.87
CA PRO A 56 -36.71 4.09 35.09
C PRO A 56 -35.65 4.77 35.98
N LYS A 57 -36.02 5.05 37.23
CA LYS A 57 -35.06 5.35 38.31
C LYS A 57 -33.87 4.40 38.20
N PRO A 58 -32.63 4.88 38.38
CA PRO A 58 -31.44 4.11 38.05
C PRO A 58 -31.39 2.83 38.88
N PRO A 59 -31.37 1.64 38.26
CA PRO A 59 -30.95 0.44 38.97
C PRO A 59 -29.43 0.53 39.16
N THR A 60 -29.00 0.33 40.40
CA THR A 60 -27.66 0.59 40.93
C THR A 60 -26.56 -0.38 40.42
N LYS A 61 -26.63 -0.86 39.18
CA LYS A 61 -25.55 -1.65 38.55
C LYS A 61 -25.44 -1.32 37.06
N LEU A 62 -24.35 -0.62 36.72
CA LEU A 62 -23.92 -0.23 35.38
C LEU A 62 -23.84 -1.44 34.43
N ILE A 63 -24.83 -1.65 33.56
CA ILE A 63 -24.63 -2.42 32.33
C ILE A 63 -24.11 -1.40 31.30
N LYS A 64 -22.78 -1.25 31.22
CA LYS A 64 -22.15 -0.48 30.15
C LYS A 64 -22.35 -1.26 28.85
N THR A 65 -23.24 -0.77 27.97
CA THR A 65 -23.35 -1.30 26.62
C THR A 65 -22.00 -1.19 25.91
N PHE A 66 -21.65 -2.19 25.08
CA PHE A 66 -20.38 -2.25 24.37
C PHE A 66 -20.08 -0.96 23.59
N ALA A 67 -21.08 -0.37 22.93
CA ALA A 67 -20.94 0.91 22.24
C ALA A 67 -20.53 2.06 23.17
N LEU A 68 -21.05 2.09 24.40
CA LEU A 68 -20.77 3.13 25.39
C LEU A 68 -19.39 2.93 26.03
N ALA A 69 -19.00 1.67 26.26
CA ALA A 69 -17.64 1.31 26.64
C ALA A 69 -16.63 1.72 25.54
N VAL A 70 -16.90 1.38 24.28
CA VAL A 70 -16.06 1.77 23.13
C VAL A 70 -15.99 3.28 22.96
N ALA A 71 -17.12 3.99 23.04
CA ALA A 71 -17.17 5.44 22.93
C ALA A 71 -16.39 6.14 24.06
N SER A 72 -16.53 5.66 25.30
CA SER A 72 -15.78 6.19 26.43
C SER A 72 -14.27 5.88 26.33
N THR A 73 -13.89 4.71 25.81
CA THR A 73 -12.49 4.39 25.54
C THR A 73 -11.90 5.25 24.42
N ILE A 74 -12.62 5.46 23.31
CA ILE A 74 -12.15 6.31 22.20
C ILE A 74 -12.04 7.77 22.64
N SER A 75 -13.01 8.24 23.44
CA SER A 75 -13.05 9.62 23.94
C SER A 75 -12.08 9.85 25.11
N ALA A 76 -11.48 8.80 25.67
CA ALA A 76 -10.52 8.93 26.76
C ALA A 76 -9.29 9.75 26.30
N PRO A 77 -8.77 10.68 27.12
CA PRO A 77 -7.63 11.53 26.74
C PRO A 77 -6.40 10.73 26.27
N GLU A 78 -6.10 9.60 26.91
CA GLU A 78 -4.98 8.72 26.55
C GLU A 78 -5.15 8.10 25.16
N SER A 79 -6.36 7.65 24.83
CA SER A 79 -6.70 7.12 23.51
C SER A 79 -6.65 8.22 22.45
N GLN A 80 -7.20 9.42 22.74
CA GLN A 80 -7.11 10.56 21.83
C GLN A 80 -5.66 10.96 21.54
N ILE A 81 -4.80 11.01 22.57
CA ILE A 81 -3.36 11.24 22.40
C ILE A 81 -2.72 10.15 21.54
N THR A 82 -3.12 8.90 21.73
CA THR A 82 -2.63 7.76 20.93
C THR A 82 -3.08 7.87 19.48
N PHE A 83 -4.33 8.21 19.21
CA PHE A 83 -4.85 8.45 17.85
C PHE A 83 -4.18 9.67 17.20
N MET A 84 -3.97 10.76 17.94
CA MET A 84 -3.25 11.93 17.46
C MET A 84 -1.79 11.60 17.12
N ARG A 85 -1.11 10.82 17.96
CA ARG A 85 0.24 10.32 17.66
C ARG A 85 0.23 9.42 16.44
N ALA A 86 -0.71 8.48 16.34
CA ALA A 86 -0.85 7.59 15.19
C ALA A 86 -1.11 8.37 13.90
N ALA A 87 -2.00 9.37 13.91
CA ALA A 87 -2.29 10.24 12.78
C ALA A 87 -1.10 11.13 12.42
N SER A 88 -0.39 11.68 13.41
CA SER A 88 0.83 12.46 13.20
C SER A 88 1.95 11.61 12.58
N LEU A 89 2.13 10.38 13.09
CA LEU A 89 3.07 9.42 12.53
C LEU A 89 2.68 9.03 11.11
N ALA A 90 1.41 8.71 10.84
CA ALA A 90 0.91 8.37 9.51
C ALA A 90 1.09 9.53 8.51
N ASN A 91 0.78 10.77 8.92
CA ASN A 91 1.03 11.96 8.11
C ASN A 91 2.51 12.17 7.84
N SER A 92 3.38 11.89 8.82
CA SER A 92 4.83 11.96 8.64
C SER A 92 5.37 10.87 7.70
N GLU A 93 4.76 9.68 7.71
CA GLU A 93 5.11 8.58 6.81
C GLU A 93 4.67 8.85 5.37
N ASP A 94 3.46 9.36 5.16
CA ASP A 94 3.00 9.73 3.82
C ASP A 94 3.76 10.95 3.26
N ALA A 95 4.13 11.92 4.11
CA ALA A 95 5.00 13.03 3.72
C ALA A 95 6.44 12.59 3.38
N ARG A 96 6.90 11.45 3.90
CA ARG A 96 8.19 10.86 3.51
C ARG A 96 8.14 10.22 2.13
N LYS A 97 6.99 9.72 1.69
CA LYS A 97 6.82 9.08 0.38
C LYS A 97 6.96 10.06 -0.79
N SER A 98 6.84 11.36 -0.55
CA SER A 98 7.16 12.41 -1.53
C SER A 98 8.62 12.87 -1.47
N ASN A 99 9.48 12.22 -0.69
CA ASN A 99 10.90 12.53 -0.61
C ASN A 99 11.75 11.42 -1.21
N VAL A 100 12.96 11.79 -1.62
CA VAL A 100 13.99 10.86 -2.07
C VAL A 100 15.25 11.10 -1.24
N ILE A 101 16.01 10.06 -0.95
CA ILE A 101 17.35 10.15 -0.37
C ILE A 101 18.35 9.87 -1.48
N ILE A 102 19.25 10.81 -1.74
CA ILE A 102 20.34 10.63 -2.68
C ILE A 102 21.65 10.59 -1.88
N LYS A 103 22.31 9.43 -1.96
CA LYS A 103 23.62 9.20 -1.33
C LYS A 103 24.74 9.34 -2.35
N ASN A 104 25.97 9.58 -1.87
CA ASN A 104 27.20 9.61 -2.67
C ASN A 104 27.19 10.68 -3.77
N ILE A 105 26.67 11.86 -3.44
CA ILE A 105 26.78 13.02 -4.31
C ILE A 105 28.18 13.61 -4.14
N ASP A 106 28.85 13.84 -5.27
CA ASP A 106 30.16 14.46 -5.37
C ASP A 106 30.01 15.94 -5.74
N LEU A 107 29.38 16.69 -4.83
CA LEU A 107 29.19 18.15 -4.92
C LEU A 107 29.54 18.77 -3.57
N SER A 108 30.07 19.98 -3.60
CA SER A 108 30.24 20.79 -2.39
C SER A 108 28.89 21.26 -1.85
N GLU A 109 28.87 21.73 -0.61
CA GLU A 109 27.64 22.21 0.04
C GLU A 109 27.03 23.39 -0.72
N GLU A 110 27.88 24.32 -1.17
CA GLU A 110 27.47 25.50 -1.92
C GLU A 110 26.88 25.12 -3.29
N ALA A 111 27.40 24.06 -3.92
CA ALA A 111 26.91 23.57 -5.19
C ALA A 111 25.54 22.87 -5.07
N ILE A 112 25.24 22.28 -3.90
CA ILE A 112 23.94 21.66 -3.62
C ILE A 112 22.88 22.72 -3.29
N GLU A 113 23.27 23.78 -2.58
CA GLU A 113 22.37 24.89 -2.23
C GLU A 113 22.05 25.78 -3.43
N LYS A 114 22.93 25.84 -4.43
CA LYS A 114 22.60 26.41 -5.73
C LYS A 114 21.44 25.63 -6.35
N ALA A 115 20.38 26.37 -6.72
CA ALA A 115 19.16 25.81 -7.29
C ALA A 115 19.40 24.95 -8.57
N GLU A 116 20.57 25.04 -9.19
CA GLU A 116 20.97 24.27 -10.37
C GLU A 116 20.83 22.75 -10.18
N PHE A 117 21.23 22.19 -9.03
CA PHE A 117 21.09 20.76 -8.76
C PHE A 117 19.61 20.33 -8.75
N ALA A 118 18.78 21.04 -8.01
CA ALA A 118 17.35 20.79 -7.90
C ALA A 118 16.63 20.97 -9.25
N SER A 119 16.95 22.07 -9.96
CA SER A 119 16.38 22.38 -11.27
C SER A 119 16.75 21.35 -12.32
N LYS A 120 17.96 20.80 -12.29
CA LYS A 120 18.38 19.77 -13.25
C LYS A 120 17.67 18.44 -13.01
N ILE A 121 17.52 18.03 -11.74
CA ILE A 121 16.69 16.87 -11.38
C ILE A 121 15.26 17.06 -11.86
N ALA A 122 14.68 18.23 -11.60
CA ALA A 122 13.31 18.55 -11.98
C ALA A 122 13.10 18.48 -13.50
N LYS A 123 14.01 19.12 -14.25
CA LYS A 123 13.99 19.13 -15.72
C LYS A 123 14.11 17.72 -16.30
N ASP A 124 15.12 16.97 -15.89
CA ASP A 124 15.45 15.67 -16.49
C ASP A 124 14.49 14.56 -16.03
N CYS A 125 13.88 14.68 -14.84
CA CYS A 125 12.86 13.75 -14.37
C CYS A 125 11.44 14.12 -14.84
N GLY A 126 11.19 15.39 -15.18
CA GLY A 126 9.88 15.94 -15.49
C GLY A 126 9.02 16.17 -14.24
N THR A 127 9.61 16.68 -13.17
CA THR A 127 8.93 16.98 -11.89
C THR A 127 8.95 18.47 -11.60
N SER A 128 8.19 18.90 -10.59
CA SER A 128 8.41 20.22 -9.99
C SER A 128 9.81 20.32 -9.34
N THR A 129 10.33 21.54 -9.21
CA THR A 129 11.61 21.80 -8.53
C THR A 129 11.51 21.41 -7.06
N PRO A 130 12.28 20.43 -6.58
CA PRO A 130 12.19 19.98 -5.20
C PRO A 130 12.88 20.96 -4.25
N SER A 131 12.40 20.98 -3.00
CA SER A 131 13.14 21.58 -1.90
C SER A 131 14.24 20.63 -1.45
N VAL A 132 15.48 21.09 -1.41
CA VAL A 132 16.64 20.21 -1.14
C VAL A 132 17.12 20.43 0.30
N PHE A 133 17.06 19.38 1.10
CA PHE A 133 17.57 19.39 2.48
C PHE A 133 18.82 18.52 2.58
N ARG A 134 19.83 19.01 3.30
CA ARG A 134 21.00 18.20 3.66
C ARG A 134 20.70 17.41 4.94
N ILE A 135 21.08 16.14 4.96
CA ILE A 135 21.03 15.34 6.18
C ILE A 135 22.42 15.40 6.81
N PRO A 136 22.55 15.93 8.05
CA PRO A 136 23.83 15.94 8.74
C PRO A 136 24.38 14.52 8.85
N HIS A 137 25.57 14.30 8.30
CA HIS A 137 26.25 13.01 8.40
C HIS A 137 27.42 13.15 9.38
N PRO A 138 27.43 12.40 10.50
CA PRO A 138 28.47 12.53 11.52
C PRO A 138 29.84 11.98 11.07
N ALA A 139 29.90 11.22 9.98
CA ALA A 139 31.15 10.69 9.44
C ALA A 139 31.68 11.56 8.28
N LYS A 140 33.01 11.58 8.09
CA LYS A 140 33.68 12.14 6.90
C LYS A 140 33.29 11.33 5.66
N GLY A 141 32.16 11.65 5.05
CA GLY A 141 31.67 10.99 3.85
C GLY A 141 30.93 11.98 2.95
N PRO A 142 30.65 11.59 1.70
CA PRO A 142 29.90 12.44 0.77
C PRO A 142 28.55 12.86 1.37
N PRO A 143 28.08 14.08 1.07
CA PRO A 143 26.82 14.58 1.60
C PRO A 143 25.63 13.67 1.24
N ILE A 144 24.72 13.52 2.20
CA ILE A 144 23.43 12.88 1.98
C ILE A 144 22.39 13.97 1.78
N VAL A 145 21.68 13.89 0.68
CA VAL A 145 20.73 14.92 0.27
C VAL A 145 19.32 14.33 0.22
N ARG A 146 18.35 15.11 0.69
CA ARG A 146 16.93 14.76 0.71
C ARG A 146 16.12 15.78 -0.09
N PRO A 147 15.93 15.57 -1.40
CA PRO A 147 14.95 16.32 -2.17
C PRO A 147 13.52 15.97 -1.75
N ALA A 148 12.73 16.99 -1.44
CA ALA A 148 11.33 16.91 -1.11
C ALA A 148 10.48 17.44 -2.27
N PHE A 149 9.62 16.57 -2.80
CA PHE A 149 8.75 16.84 -3.94
C PHE A 149 7.32 17.14 -3.48
N LYS A 150 6.49 17.67 -4.39
CA LYS A 150 5.09 18.00 -4.06
C LYS A 150 4.22 16.77 -3.89
N SER A 151 4.57 15.67 -4.55
CA SER A 151 3.80 14.43 -4.52
C SER A 151 4.67 13.18 -4.51
N LYS A 152 4.06 12.07 -4.11
CA LYS A 152 4.68 10.74 -4.09
C LYS A 152 5.01 10.24 -5.51
N GLU A 153 4.21 10.63 -6.49
CA GLU A 153 4.35 10.24 -7.89
C GLU A 153 5.60 10.89 -8.51
N GLU A 154 5.89 12.14 -8.15
CA GLU A 154 7.13 12.83 -8.53
C GLU A 154 8.35 12.09 -7.94
N ALA A 155 8.34 11.80 -6.64
CA ALA A 155 9.41 11.04 -5.99
C ALA A 155 9.62 9.65 -6.62
N ARG A 156 8.54 8.93 -6.94
CA ARG A 156 8.59 7.63 -7.64
C ARG A 156 9.18 7.77 -9.05
N THR A 157 8.85 8.84 -9.76
CA THR A 157 9.41 9.13 -11.09
C THR A 157 10.92 9.33 -11.00
N VAL A 158 11.39 10.11 -10.02
CA VAL A 158 12.82 10.29 -9.76
C VAL A 158 13.48 8.95 -9.43
N LEU A 159 12.93 8.16 -8.51
CA LEU A 159 13.49 6.83 -8.17
C LEU A 159 13.64 5.89 -9.37
N THR A 160 12.77 6.03 -10.37
CA THR A 160 12.78 5.20 -11.59
C THR A 160 13.77 5.73 -12.63
N LYS A 161 13.79 7.04 -12.86
CA LYS A 161 14.58 7.67 -13.94
C LYS A 161 15.98 8.08 -13.51
N PHE A 162 16.23 8.34 -12.23
CA PHE A 162 17.46 8.98 -11.79
C PHE A 162 18.72 8.19 -12.23
N ASN A 163 18.70 6.85 -12.16
CA ASN A 163 19.85 6.05 -12.60
C ASN A 163 20.18 6.17 -14.09
N SER A 164 19.20 6.46 -14.97
CA SER A 164 19.46 6.68 -16.40
C SER A 164 19.97 8.08 -16.70
N ILE A 165 19.68 9.07 -15.83
CA ILE A 165 20.07 10.47 -16.04
C ILE A 165 21.25 10.91 -15.16
N LYS A 166 21.64 10.15 -14.13
CA LYS A 166 22.65 10.60 -13.14
C LYS A 166 24.01 10.95 -13.74
N ALA A 167 24.33 10.47 -14.94
CA ALA A 167 25.54 10.83 -15.67
C ALA A 167 25.48 12.22 -16.33
N SER A 168 24.27 12.75 -16.64
CA SER A 168 24.09 14.12 -17.15
C SER A 168 24.11 15.16 -16.04
N ILE A 169 23.89 14.75 -14.78
CA ILE A 169 23.85 15.63 -13.61
C ILE A 169 25.24 15.66 -12.97
N GLN A 170 25.81 16.86 -12.84
CA GLN A 170 27.13 17.04 -12.25
C GLN A 170 27.17 16.48 -10.81
N GLY A 171 28.24 15.77 -10.48
CA GLY A 171 28.43 15.16 -9.16
C GLY A 171 27.49 13.99 -8.83
N CYS A 172 26.66 13.53 -9.78
CA CYS A 172 25.72 12.44 -9.52
C CYS A 172 26.14 11.08 -10.11
N LEU A 173 27.29 10.98 -10.77
CA LEU A 173 27.71 9.75 -11.43
C LEU A 173 27.71 8.54 -10.48
N ASN A 174 28.24 8.74 -9.27
CA ASN A 174 28.31 7.74 -8.21
C ASN A 174 27.10 7.78 -7.26
N ALA A 175 26.17 8.71 -7.49
CA ALA A 175 25.03 8.89 -6.63
C ALA A 175 24.02 7.74 -6.78
N SER A 176 23.35 7.43 -5.67
CA SER A 176 22.31 6.41 -5.62
C SER A 176 21.03 6.97 -5.01
N PRO A 177 19.90 6.96 -5.74
CA PRO A 177 18.61 7.37 -5.23
C PRO A 177 17.98 6.24 -4.42
N ARG A 178 17.32 6.58 -3.30
CA ARG A 178 16.66 5.64 -2.39
C ARG A 178 15.35 6.25 -1.90
N PRO A 179 14.30 5.45 -1.65
CA PRO A 179 13.10 5.94 -0.97
C PRO A 179 13.46 6.47 0.43
N ASP A 180 12.84 7.57 0.85
CA ASP A 180 12.89 8.05 2.23
C ASP A 180 11.91 7.22 3.07
N LEU A 181 12.42 6.18 3.71
CA LEU A 181 11.61 5.25 4.52
C LEU A 181 11.65 5.66 6.00
N SER A 182 10.54 5.44 6.70
CA SER A 182 10.48 5.55 8.17
C SER A 182 11.36 4.48 8.83
N LYS A 183 11.69 4.65 10.12
CA LYS A 183 12.46 3.63 10.87
C LYS A 183 11.75 2.26 10.87
N PRO A 184 10.42 2.17 11.13
CA PRO A 184 9.67 0.92 10.99
C PRO A 184 9.72 0.33 9.58
N GLU A 185 9.58 1.14 8.53
CA GLU A 185 9.64 0.68 7.13
C GLU A 185 11.03 0.13 6.77
N LEU A 186 12.09 0.78 7.23
CA LEU A 186 13.46 0.31 7.06
C LEU A 186 13.66 -1.06 7.74
N GLU A 187 13.12 -1.24 8.94
CA GLU A 187 13.22 -2.52 9.65
C GLU A 187 12.47 -3.62 8.89
N LYS A 188 11.23 -3.36 8.45
CA LYS A 188 10.47 -4.29 7.60
C LYS A 188 11.24 -4.64 6.31
N TYR A 189 11.88 -3.65 5.70
CA TYR A 189 12.71 -3.84 4.51
C TYR A 189 13.91 -4.74 4.76
N ARG A 190 14.64 -4.53 5.87
CA ARG A 190 15.77 -5.37 6.27
C ARG A 190 15.33 -6.82 6.52
N GLN A 191 14.25 -7.02 7.27
CA GLN A 191 13.71 -8.36 7.56
C GLN A 191 13.26 -9.09 6.28
N SER A 192 12.64 -8.36 5.35
CA SER A 192 12.26 -8.91 4.06
C SER A 192 13.47 -9.34 3.24
N TRP A 193 14.53 -8.54 3.19
CA TRP A 193 15.76 -8.92 2.50
C TRP A 193 16.48 -10.09 3.18
N LYS A 194 16.50 -10.15 4.51
CA LYS A 194 17.05 -11.29 5.26
C LYS A 194 16.36 -12.59 4.84
N THR A 195 15.04 -12.56 4.73
CA THR A 195 14.22 -13.70 4.28
C THR A 195 14.50 -14.06 2.81
N VAL A 196 14.59 -13.07 1.91
CA VAL A 196 14.93 -13.30 0.49
C VAL A 196 16.30 -13.93 0.34
N ILE A 197 17.31 -13.38 1.03
CA ILE A 197 18.69 -13.87 0.96
C ILE A 197 18.74 -15.32 1.44
N GLN A 198 18.10 -15.62 2.57
CA GLN A 198 18.02 -17.00 3.07
C GLN A 198 17.41 -17.95 2.02
N LYS A 199 16.21 -17.64 1.52
CA LYS A 199 15.51 -18.49 0.56
C LYS A 199 16.28 -18.67 -0.77
N ASN A 200 16.91 -17.61 -1.27
CA ASN A 200 17.70 -17.68 -2.50
C ASN A 200 19.04 -18.39 -2.28
N ASN A 201 19.66 -18.27 -1.10
CA ASN A 201 20.87 -19.02 -0.73
C ASN A 201 20.60 -20.53 -0.68
N GLU A 202 19.45 -20.94 -0.12
CA GLU A 202 19.01 -22.34 -0.06
C GLU A 202 18.76 -22.89 -1.47
N ALA A 203 18.16 -22.10 -2.36
CA ALA A 203 17.85 -22.51 -3.72
C ALA A 203 19.03 -22.40 -4.71
N GLY A 204 20.07 -21.62 -4.40
CA GLY A 204 21.15 -21.27 -5.34
C GLY A 204 20.68 -20.45 -6.54
N GLN A 205 19.44 -19.96 -6.52
CA GLN A 205 18.76 -19.27 -7.61
C GLN A 205 17.96 -18.07 -7.09
N THR A 206 17.76 -17.07 -7.94
CA THR A 206 17.06 -15.83 -7.61
C THR A 206 15.53 -16.02 -7.68
N ILE A 207 14.95 -16.75 -6.74
CA ILE A 207 13.51 -17.08 -6.78
C ILE A 207 12.68 -15.95 -6.15
N TYR A 208 13.20 -15.31 -5.11
CA TYR A 208 12.53 -14.27 -4.35
C TYR A 208 13.25 -12.93 -4.48
N THR A 209 12.49 -11.84 -4.34
CA THR A 209 12.98 -10.47 -4.26
C THR A 209 12.12 -9.66 -3.30
N VAL A 210 12.60 -8.49 -2.86
CA VAL A 210 11.78 -7.54 -2.11
C VAL A 210 11.12 -6.55 -3.07
N ARG A 211 9.79 -6.39 -2.99
CA ARG A 211 9.03 -5.31 -3.65
C ARG A 211 8.04 -4.72 -2.64
N ASN A 212 7.90 -3.40 -2.61
CA ASN A 212 7.02 -2.70 -1.66
C ASN A 212 7.21 -3.15 -0.20
N LEU A 213 8.47 -3.34 0.22
CA LEU A 213 8.84 -3.82 1.57
C LEU A 213 8.39 -5.26 1.88
N GLU A 214 8.04 -6.06 0.87
CA GLU A 214 7.56 -7.44 1.04
C GLU A 214 8.32 -8.44 0.18
N VAL A 215 8.39 -9.66 0.67
CA VAL A 215 9.01 -10.80 -0.03
C VAL A 215 8.06 -11.29 -1.11
N VAL A 216 8.47 -11.16 -2.37
CA VAL A 216 7.68 -11.59 -3.53
C VAL A 216 8.47 -12.57 -4.38
N LYS A 217 7.78 -13.48 -5.07
CA LYS A 217 8.40 -14.33 -6.09
C LYS A 217 8.70 -13.52 -7.34
N VAL A 218 9.87 -13.76 -7.92
CA VAL A 218 10.23 -13.18 -9.23
C VAL A 218 9.37 -13.86 -10.30
N VAL A 219 8.74 -13.05 -11.15
CA VAL A 219 8.00 -13.54 -12.30
C VAL A 219 8.97 -13.67 -13.46
N TYR A 220 9.31 -14.91 -13.81
CA TYR A 220 10.12 -15.25 -14.97
C TYR A 220 9.23 -15.43 -16.21
N ARG A 221 9.82 -15.22 -17.40
CA ARG A 221 9.12 -15.54 -18.65
C ARG A 221 8.93 -17.06 -18.75
N GLU A 222 7.95 -17.48 -19.53
CA GLU A 222 7.73 -18.88 -19.83
C GLU A 222 9.02 -19.50 -20.41
N ASN A 223 9.49 -20.61 -19.83
CA ASN A 223 10.75 -21.29 -20.13
C ASN A 223 12.05 -20.54 -19.78
N GLN A 224 11.99 -19.43 -19.05
CA GLN A 224 13.19 -18.78 -18.53
C GLN A 224 13.60 -19.40 -17.20
N GLU A 225 14.85 -19.87 -17.12
CA GLU A 225 15.41 -20.33 -15.85
C GLU A 225 15.68 -19.16 -14.88
N PRO A 226 15.45 -19.37 -13.58
CA PRO A 226 15.82 -18.40 -12.56
C PRO A 226 17.31 -18.05 -12.61
N TRP A 227 17.63 -16.78 -12.40
CA TRP A 227 19.02 -16.33 -12.51
C TRP A 227 19.86 -16.93 -11.39
N PRO A 228 21.13 -17.31 -11.64
CA PRO A 228 22.00 -17.89 -10.63
C PRO A 228 22.17 -16.91 -9.46
N TRP A 229 22.13 -17.44 -8.24
CA TRP A 229 22.32 -16.66 -7.03
C TRP A 229 23.65 -17.01 -6.36
N GLY A 230 24.57 -16.07 -6.35
CA GLY A 230 25.79 -16.20 -5.54
C GLY A 230 25.44 -16.13 -4.05
N LYS A 231 25.93 -17.06 -3.23
CA LYS A 231 25.68 -17.09 -1.78
C LYS A 231 26.08 -15.75 -1.16
N LYS A 232 25.12 -15.08 -0.52
CA LYS A 232 25.34 -13.82 0.21
C LYS A 232 25.25 -14.06 1.71
N HIS A 233 26.15 -13.45 2.46
CA HIS A 233 26.03 -13.37 3.91
C HIS A 233 24.86 -12.42 4.25
N SER A 234 24.15 -12.69 5.35
CA SER A 234 23.02 -11.84 5.78
C SER A 234 23.45 -10.38 5.95
N ILE A 235 22.55 -9.44 5.65
CA ILE A 235 22.82 -8.00 5.77
C ILE A 235 23.18 -7.69 7.24
N PRO A 236 24.33 -7.03 7.52
CA PRO A 236 24.67 -6.60 8.87
C PRO A 236 23.62 -5.67 9.46
N GLU A 237 23.37 -5.76 10.77
CA GLU A 237 22.36 -4.96 11.49
C GLU A 237 22.65 -3.44 11.51
N ASN A 238 23.86 -3.02 11.11
CA ASN A 238 24.38 -1.66 11.30
C ASN A 238 24.30 -0.74 10.06
N PHE A 239 23.28 -0.87 9.20
CA PHE A 239 23.04 0.05 8.07
C PHE A 239 21.66 0.72 8.13
#